data_AF-A0A814PWR7-F1
#
_entry.id   AF-A0A814PWR7-F1
#
_cell.length_a   1.000
_cell.length_b   1.000
_cell.length_c   1.000
_cell.angle_alpha   90.00
_cell.angle_beta   90.00
_cell.angle_gamma   90.00
#
_symmetry.space_group_name_H-M   'P 1'
#
loop_
_entity.id
_entity.type
_entity.pdbx_description
1 polymer ?
#
loop_
_entity_poly.entity_id
_entity_poly.type
_entity_poly.pdbx_seq_one_letter_code
_entity_poly.pdbx_strand_id
1 'polypeptide(L)'
;MNSANLLWIGSTQINMNELRKEFMVPNTSPIRTAITYISGLGYYELYLNGNNVDPSRKLDPGWTTYEKHTFFVSFDLTANITVGMNAVGVKLGNGWYSRELQRESNYGPPRLLFILTITFENGEVMQVFSDQTWRGRTGSILYDSVYNGELYDARNVRPDWARVGFNDSLSAWIMPELMPPPLNITLNGQLILQDMLPIRAGLDALHFETSQENGYLKTDDIGEIKGAPLTDRGSGVLKPVAMWQPTTGIHMFDIGQNMAGWCRVKLRGARGVGVYIRHSEILAQPLMSTGQSYGGINTESLRSAAQTDIYVLRGDPAGEIYEPTFTVHGFRYLSVSGAPNPLTVDDIECPLVHSETTLKGHFVTSNPVVNQIQHNVQWGQLSNIMAVPTACSQRDERTGWTGDTALSVDEALYNFDLMKFYLNYLNLIIDLQLANGAIPDVAPGGGGYPADPNWGTALPTITWQLYRHYNDSQILADYYNPVRAYVENIRSGYNNTGLVNLAYQFGDWVPPPPYPQTNAHLIASTENDCIQFSTDPLRKDFMEPALDTLAASGTRCGGNRRERRGACRQLRLQTT
;
A
#
# COMPACT_ATOMS: atom_id res chain seq x y z
N MET A 1 6.60 25.79 -13.83
CA MET A 1 6.03 26.41 -12.63
C MET A 1 7.15 27.16 -11.93
N ASN A 2 6.92 28.38 -11.44
CA ASN A 2 7.94 29.13 -10.70
C ASN A 2 8.05 28.52 -9.29
N SER A 3 8.96 27.55 -9.11
CA SER A 3 9.06 26.70 -7.92
C SER A 3 9.60 27.38 -6.66
N ALA A 4 9.99 28.65 -6.76
CA ALA A 4 10.66 29.38 -5.68
C ALA A 4 9.81 29.55 -4.41
N ASN A 5 8.47 29.45 -4.51
CA ASN A 5 7.55 29.68 -3.40
C ASN A 5 6.87 28.42 -2.87
N LEU A 6 7.10 27.26 -3.49
CA LEU A 6 6.48 26.00 -3.07
C LEU A 6 7.33 25.37 -1.96
N LEU A 7 6.83 25.41 -0.72
CA LEU A 7 7.58 24.99 0.46
C LEU A 7 6.94 23.79 1.13
N TRP A 8 7.77 22.88 1.63
CA TRP A 8 7.31 21.84 2.55
C TRP A 8 7.02 22.47 3.91
N ILE A 9 5.84 22.19 4.45
CA ILE A 9 5.40 22.74 5.75
C ILE A 9 4.96 21.62 6.69
N GLY A 10 5.24 21.76 7.98
CA GLY A 10 4.91 20.76 9.01
C GLY A 10 5.26 21.27 10.41
N SER A 11 5.50 20.37 11.36
CA SER A 11 5.98 20.75 12.68
C SER A 11 6.78 19.64 13.36
N THR A 12 7.87 20.04 14.02
CA THR A 12 8.62 19.21 14.97
C THR A 12 8.20 19.40 16.43
N GLN A 13 7.37 20.42 16.71
CA GLN A 13 6.99 20.82 18.08
C GLN A 13 5.69 20.16 18.56
N ILE A 14 4.77 19.87 17.64
CA ILE A 14 3.47 19.25 17.91
C ILE A 14 3.17 18.18 16.86
N ASN A 15 2.22 17.28 17.15
CA ASN A 15 1.61 16.45 16.12
C ASN A 15 0.69 17.33 15.25
N MET A 16 1.24 17.99 14.23
CA MET A 16 0.51 18.90 13.34
C MET A 16 -0.22 18.11 12.25
N ASN A 17 -1.40 17.62 12.59
CA ASN A 17 -2.21 16.78 11.72
C ASN A 17 -3.49 17.44 11.20
N GLU A 18 -3.71 18.72 11.47
CA GLU A 18 -4.71 19.56 10.79
C GLU A 18 -4.04 20.86 10.34
N LEU A 19 -3.95 21.10 9.03
CA LEU A 19 -3.41 22.33 8.44
C LEU A 19 -4.46 23.01 7.57
N ARG A 20 -4.62 24.34 7.67
CA ARG A 20 -5.57 25.11 6.86
C ARG A 20 -5.03 26.42 6.33
N LYS A 21 -5.61 26.88 5.22
CA LYS A 21 -5.42 28.22 4.66
C LYS A 21 -6.71 28.73 4.03
N GLU A 22 -7.05 29.98 4.32
CA GLU A 22 -8.09 30.70 3.59
C GLU A 22 -7.47 31.52 2.46
N PHE A 23 -8.19 31.63 1.34
CA PHE A 23 -7.76 32.41 0.19
C PHE A 23 -8.94 33.04 -0.53
N MET A 24 -8.71 34.19 -1.14
CA MET A 24 -9.72 34.95 -1.89
C MET A 24 -9.53 34.74 -3.38
N VAL A 25 -10.53 34.17 -4.05
CA VAL A 25 -10.59 34.11 -5.52
C VAL A 25 -11.26 35.38 -6.03
N PRO A 26 -10.56 36.23 -6.81
CA PRO A 26 -11.11 37.50 -7.26
C PRO A 26 -12.24 37.32 -8.27
N ASN A 27 -13.14 38.29 -8.33
CA ASN A 27 -14.19 38.36 -9.36
C ASN A 27 -13.69 39.11 -10.61
N THR A 28 -12.56 38.68 -11.18
CA THR A 28 -11.98 39.31 -12.38
C THR A 28 -12.49 38.67 -13.68
N SER A 29 -12.74 37.36 -13.66
CA SER A 29 -13.21 36.56 -14.79
C SER A 29 -13.73 35.20 -14.29
N PRO A 30 -14.56 34.46 -15.05
CA PRO A 30 -14.95 33.09 -14.69
C PRO A 30 -13.74 32.16 -14.56
N ILE A 31 -13.84 31.19 -13.65
CA ILE A 31 -12.83 30.13 -13.49
C ILE A 31 -12.96 29.17 -14.65
N ARG A 32 -11.86 28.96 -15.39
CA ARG A 32 -11.77 27.97 -16.47
C ARG A 32 -11.34 26.61 -15.94
N THR A 33 -10.29 26.59 -15.12
CA THR A 33 -9.80 25.38 -14.44
C THR A 33 -9.26 25.71 -13.06
N ALA A 34 -9.31 24.74 -12.16
CA ALA A 34 -8.64 24.81 -10.87
C ALA A 34 -8.06 23.44 -10.50
N ILE A 35 -6.77 23.25 -10.73
CA ILE A 35 -6.08 21.96 -10.52
C ILE A 35 -5.13 22.08 -9.34
N THR A 36 -5.22 21.14 -8.42
CA THR A 36 -4.25 21.01 -7.33
C THR A 36 -3.32 19.83 -7.53
N TYR A 37 -2.09 19.98 -7.03
CA TYR A 37 -1.11 18.94 -6.84
C TYR A 37 -0.70 18.95 -5.36
N ILE A 38 -0.79 17.79 -4.71
CA ILE A 38 -0.57 17.65 -3.28
C ILE A 38 0.29 16.43 -2.97
N SER A 39 1.19 16.58 -2.00
CA SER A 39 1.94 15.50 -1.38
C SER A 39 1.95 15.73 0.13
N GLY A 40 1.20 14.91 0.87
CA GLY A 40 1.29 14.83 2.32
C GLY A 40 2.13 13.61 2.70
N LEU A 41 3.37 13.82 3.13
CA LEU A 41 4.27 12.70 3.46
C LEU A 41 3.86 12.05 4.77
N GLY A 42 3.75 10.73 4.72
CA GLY A 42 3.02 9.94 5.69
C GLY A 42 1.72 9.53 5.03
N TYR A 43 0.60 10.07 5.51
CA TYR A 43 -0.69 10.02 4.81
C TYR A 43 -1.39 11.37 4.86
N TYR A 44 -2.40 11.59 4.00
CA TYR A 44 -3.25 12.77 4.10
C TYR A 44 -4.71 12.54 3.69
N GLU A 45 -5.57 13.45 4.14
CA GLU A 45 -6.89 13.70 3.56
C GLU A 45 -7.01 15.19 3.18
N LEU A 46 -7.47 15.49 1.96
CA LEU A 46 -7.64 16.87 1.47
C LEU A 46 -9.09 17.32 1.64
N TYR A 47 -9.27 18.55 2.14
CA TYR A 47 -10.55 19.19 2.34
C TYR A 47 -10.60 20.53 1.60
N LEU A 48 -11.74 20.85 1.01
CA LEU A 48 -12.03 22.15 0.41
C LEU A 48 -13.42 22.61 0.88
N ASN A 49 -13.48 23.82 1.42
CA ASN A 49 -14.70 24.46 1.91
C ASN A 49 -15.50 23.58 2.88
N GLY A 50 -14.79 22.81 3.72
CA GLY A 50 -15.35 21.91 4.73
C GLY A 50 -15.62 20.48 4.27
N ASN A 51 -15.52 20.17 2.98
CA ASN A 51 -15.80 18.84 2.44
C ASN A 51 -14.50 18.10 2.11
N ASN A 52 -14.42 16.79 2.41
CA ASN A 52 -13.34 15.94 1.91
C ASN A 52 -13.42 15.89 0.37
N VAL A 53 -12.33 16.20 -0.31
CA VAL A 53 -12.25 16.30 -1.78
C VAL A 53 -12.50 14.96 -2.46
N ASP A 54 -11.94 13.88 -1.90
CA ASP A 54 -12.18 12.52 -2.39
C ASP A 54 -12.16 11.54 -1.21
N PRO A 55 -13.30 11.33 -0.54
CA PRO A 55 -13.37 10.46 0.64
C PRO A 55 -13.15 8.99 0.31
N SER A 56 -13.18 8.59 -0.96
CA SER A 56 -12.96 7.21 -1.40
C SER A 56 -11.48 6.83 -1.41
N ARG A 57 -10.57 7.82 -1.55
CA ARG A 57 -9.12 7.59 -1.46
C ARG A 57 -8.70 7.50 -0.01
N LYS A 58 -7.96 6.45 0.34
CA LYS A 58 -7.44 6.20 1.67
C LYS A 58 -5.92 6.05 1.62
N LEU A 59 -5.27 6.36 2.74
CA LEU A 59 -3.84 6.11 2.95
C LEU A 59 -2.97 6.63 1.80
N ASP A 60 -3.28 7.83 1.32
CA ASP A 60 -2.59 8.50 0.22
C ASP A 60 -1.50 9.43 0.76
N PRO A 61 -0.38 9.63 0.05
CA PRO A 61 0.08 8.83 -1.08
C PRO A 61 0.63 7.47 -0.62
N GLY A 62 0.81 6.56 -1.58
CA GLY A 62 1.41 5.26 -1.32
C GLY A 62 2.88 5.32 -0.90
N TRP A 63 3.35 4.25 -0.27
CA TRP A 63 4.71 4.14 0.25
C TRP A 63 5.77 4.06 -0.85
N THR A 64 6.82 4.88 -0.74
CA THR A 64 7.97 4.89 -1.65
C THR A 64 9.32 4.95 -0.94
N THR A 65 10.40 4.86 -1.70
CA THR A 65 11.73 5.30 -1.27
C THR A 65 11.81 6.83 -1.37
N TYR A 66 11.30 7.53 -0.35
CA TYR A 66 11.04 8.98 -0.40
C TYR A 66 12.23 9.85 -0.85
N GLU A 67 13.47 9.44 -0.56
CA GLU A 67 14.68 10.16 -1.01
C GLU A 67 14.89 10.15 -2.53
N LYS A 68 14.40 9.11 -3.22
CA LYS A 68 14.50 8.97 -4.67
C LYS A 68 13.21 9.34 -5.36
N HIS A 69 12.09 8.80 -4.93
CA HIS A 69 10.79 9.10 -5.51
C HIS A 69 9.80 9.43 -4.41
N THR A 70 9.21 10.61 -4.49
CA THR A 70 8.13 11.05 -3.61
C THR A 70 6.89 11.30 -4.44
N PHE A 71 5.78 10.66 -4.08
CA PHE A 71 4.54 10.82 -4.82
C PHE A 71 3.82 12.13 -4.52
N PHE A 72 3.22 12.70 -5.57
CA PHE A 72 2.13 13.65 -5.46
C PHE A 72 0.89 13.13 -6.21
N VAL A 73 -0.26 13.64 -5.84
CA VAL A 73 -1.56 13.35 -6.45
C VAL A 73 -2.14 14.65 -7.00
N SER A 74 -2.89 14.57 -8.10
CA SER A 74 -3.62 15.72 -8.66
C SER A 74 -5.13 15.58 -8.48
N PHE A 75 -5.80 16.70 -8.24
CA PHE A 75 -7.26 16.78 -8.24
C PHE A 75 -7.74 17.94 -9.10
N ASP A 76 -8.83 17.72 -9.83
CA ASP A 76 -9.60 18.79 -10.48
C ASP A 76 -10.63 19.33 -9.49
N LEU A 77 -10.44 20.57 -9.06
CA LEU A 77 -11.27 21.28 -8.10
C LEU A 77 -12.11 22.39 -8.77
N THR A 78 -12.18 22.41 -10.10
CA THR A 78 -12.85 23.47 -10.87
C THR A 78 -14.29 23.66 -10.43
N ALA A 79 -15.02 22.57 -10.18
CA ALA A 79 -16.42 22.61 -9.75
C ALA A 79 -16.62 22.94 -8.26
N ASN A 80 -15.56 22.85 -7.44
CA ASN A 80 -15.63 22.97 -5.99
C ASN A 80 -15.19 24.34 -5.47
N ILE A 81 -14.50 25.14 -6.29
CA ILE A 81 -14.02 26.48 -5.96
C ILE A 81 -15.02 27.53 -6.39
N THR A 82 -15.27 28.50 -5.52
CA THR A 82 -16.17 29.63 -5.79
C THR A 82 -15.41 30.94 -5.90
N VAL A 83 -15.93 31.91 -6.65
CA VAL A 83 -15.48 33.30 -6.55
C VAL A 83 -15.74 33.80 -5.13
N GLY A 84 -14.80 34.54 -4.55
CA GLY A 84 -14.82 34.96 -3.15
C GLY A 84 -13.92 34.12 -2.24
N MET A 85 -14.24 34.09 -0.95
CA MET A 85 -13.44 33.37 0.04
C MET A 85 -13.62 31.85 -0.09
N ASN A 86 -12.50 31.13 -0.02
CA ASN A 86 -12.44 29.68 0.06
C ASN A 86 -11.48 29.27 1.18
N ALA A 87 -11.59 28.03 1.64
CA ALA A 87 -10.70 27.45 2.63
C ALA A 87 -10.25 26.06 2.17
N VAL A 88 -8.95 25.82 2.21
CA VAL A 88 -8.35 24.49 2.05
C VAL A 88 -7.91 23.97 3.41
N GLY A 89 -8.16 22.69 3.68
CA GLY A 89 -7.69 21.98 4.86
C GLY A 89 -7.01 20.68 4.44
N VAL A 90 -5.99 20.26 5.18
CA VAL A 90 -5.32 18.97 5.01
C VAL A 90 -5.17 18.31 6.37
N LYS A 91 -5.62 17.06 6.49
CA LYS A 91 -5.19 16.20 7.61
C LYS A 91 -3.91 15.48 7.23
N LEU A 92 -2.97 15.32 8.15
CA LEU A 92 -1.74 14.54 7.96
C LEU A 92 -1.67 13.38 8.95
N GLY A 93 -1.20 12.23 8.49
CA GLY A 93 -0.86 11.07 9.32
C GLY A 93 0.62 10.74 9.21
N ASN A 94 1.14 9.96 10.16
CA ASN A 94 2.51 9.47 10.19
C ASN A 94 2.83 8.56 9.00
N GLY A 95 1.90 7.65 8.68
CA GLY A 95 2.03 6.65 7.62
C GLY A 95 3.40 5.96 7.63
N TRP A 96 3.92 5.64 6.44
CA TRP A 96 5.24 5.01 6.28
C TRP A 96 6.43 5.99 6.32
N TYR A 97 6.17 7.28 6.50
CA TYR A 97 7.18 8.34 6.44
C TYR A 97 7.78 8.67 7.80
N SER A 98 6.96 8.63 8.85
CA SER A 98 7.34 9.03 10.20
C SER A 98 7.67 7.85 11.09
N ARG A 99 8.59 8.07 12.04
CA ARG A 99 9.19 7.02 12.86
C ARG A 99 8.31 6.66 14.05
N GLU A 100 8.09 5.37 14.27
CA GLU A 100 7.60 4.87 15.57
C GLU A 100 8.36 3.68 16.16
N LEU A 101 9.00 2.84 15.36
CA LEU A 101 9.81 1.72 15.84
C LEU A 101 11.29 1.92 15.52
N GLN A 102 12.17 1.18 16.20
CA GLN A 102 13.61 1.13 15.89
C GLN A 102 13.90 0.57 14.48
N ARG A 103 12.88 0.11 13.75
CA ARG A 103 12.95 -0.53 12.43
C ARG A 103 12.32 0.27 11.28
N GLU A 104 11.75 1.45 11.54
CA GLU A 104 11.08 2.26 10.48
C GLU A 104 11.81 3.55 10.13
N SER A 105 11.39 4.10 8.99
CA SER A 105 12.00 5.19 8.25
C SER A 105 12.29 6.43 9.12
N ASN A 106 13.48 7.02 8.91
CA ASN A 106 14.01 8.09 9.75
C ASN A 106 13.79 9.49 9.13
N TYR A 107 12.72 9.69 8.34
CA TYR A 107 12.55 10.92 7.56
C TYR A 107 12.04 12.12 8.38
N GLY A 108 11.44 11.86 9.54
CA GLY A 108 10.96 12.88 10.47
C GLY A 108 9.43 13.00 10.49
N PRO A 109 8.87 14.10 11.01
CA PRO A 109 7.43 14.25 11.15
C PRO A 109 6.73 14.47 9.79
N PRO A 110 5.40 14.24 9.74
CA PRO A 110 4.61 14.47 8.54
C PRO A 110 4.75 15.90 8.02
N ARG A 111 4.65 16.06 6.69
CA ARG A 111 4.79 17.37 6.04
C ARG A 111 4.01 17.44 4.75
N LEU A 112 3.58 18.66 4.42
CA LEU A 112 2.72 18.98 3.28
C LEU A 112 3.49 19.78 2.23
N LEU A 113 3.37 19.35 0.98
CA LEU A 113 3.58 20.16 -0.21
C LEU A 113 2.24 20.32 -0.93
N PHE A 114 1.83 21.55 -1.20
CA PHE A 114 0.55 21.82 -1.83
C PHE A 114 0.67 22.96 -2.82
N ILE A 115 0.10 22.79 -4.00
CA ILE A 115 -0.15 23.87 -4.95
C ILE A 115 -1.50 23.70 -5.60
N LEU A 116 -2.29 24.76 -5.63
CA LEU A 116 -3.53 24.90 -6.39
C LEU A 116 -3.30 25.99 -7.43
N THR A 117 -3.51 25.66 -8.70
CA THR A 117 -3.43 26.59 -9.82
C THR A 117 -4.83 26.81 -10.39
N ILE A 118 -5.32 28.04 -10.30
CA ILE A 118 -6.60 28.48 -10.83
C ILE A 118 -6.30 29.28 -12.10
N THR A 119 -6.84 28.86 -13.24
CA THR A 119 -6.78 29.60 -14.50
C THR A 119 -8.16 30.15 -14.83
N PHE A 120 -8.21 31.43 -15.17
CA PHE A 120 -9.43 32.14 -15.53
C PHE A 120 -9.63 32.17 -17.05
N GLU A 121 -10.84 32.43 -17.53
CA GLU A 121 -11.16 32.50 -18.97
C GLU A 121 -10.42 33.63 -19.70
N ASN A 122 -9.98 34.67 -18.98
CA ASN A 122 -9.17 35.76 -19.53
C ASN A 122 -7.67 35.40 -19.65
N GLY A 123 -7.27 34.20 -19.25
CA GLY A 123 -5.89 33.73 -19.25
C GLY A 123 -5.08 34.08 -18.00
N GLU A 124 -5.65 34.82 -17.03
CA GLU A 124 -5.01 35.07 -15.75
C GLU A 124 -4.84 33.77 -14.96
N VAL A 125 -3.78 33.71 -14.15
CA VAL A 125 -3.48 32.55 -13.29
C VAL A 125 -3.28 33.02 -11.86
N MET A 126 -4.00 32.38 -10.94
CA MET A 126 -3.82 32.52 -9.50
C MET A 126 -3.26 31.22 -8.93
N GLN A 127 -2.34 31.32 -7.98
CA GLN A 127 -1.79 30.16 -7.28
C GLN A 127 -1.95 30.30 -5.77
N VAL A 128 -2.32 29.19 -5.13
CA VAL A 128 -2.33 29.02 -3.68
C VAL A 128 -1.38 27.88 -3.36
N PHE A 129 -0.37 28.13 -2.54
CA PHE A 129 0.67 27.13 -2.23
C PHE A 129 0.89 26.98 -0.72
N SER A 130 1.52 25.87 -0.33
CA SER A 130 2.04 25.63 1.01
C SER A 130 3.17 26.59 1.35
N ASP A 131 2.99 27.34 2.43
CA ASP A 131 3.92 28.35 2.96
C ASP A 131 3.63 28.62 4.45
N GLN A 132 4.36 29.54 5.09
CA GLN A 132 4.19 29.87 6.51
C GLN A 132 2.93 30.69 6.84
N THR A 133 2.10 31.04 5.85
CA THR A 133 0.81 31.72 6.09
C THR A 133 -0.31 30.73 6.42
N TRP A 134 -0.07 29.44 6.21
CA TRP A 134 -0.94 28.37 6.72
C TRP A 134 -0.98 28.39 8.25
N ARG A 135 -2.00 27.75 8.79
CA ARG A 135 -2.13 27.50 10.23
C ARG A 135 -2.27 26.01 10.46
N GLY A 136 -1.61 25.49 11.48
CA GLY A 136 -1.68 24.09 11.88
C GLY A 136 -2.00 23.92 13.36
N ARG A 137 -2.51 22.74 13.72
CA ARG A 137 -2.75 22.32 15.11
C ARG A 137 -2.72 20.79 15.23
N THR A 138 -2.78 20.31 16.48
CA THR A 138 -3.14 18.92 16.78
C THR A 138 -4.67 18.79 16.83
N GLY A 139 -5.18 17.90 16.00
CA GLY A 139 -6.58 17.56 15.80
C GLY A 139 -7.10 16.50 16.76
N SER A 140 -8.11 15.76 16.32
CA SER A 140 -8.70 14.65 17.09
C SER A 140 -7.84 13.39 17.10
N ILE A 141 -7.03 13.18 16.08
CA ILE A 141 -6.05 12.09 16.06
C ILE A 141 -4.87 12.56 16.92
N LEU A 142 -4.59 11.90 18.03
CA LEU A 142 -3.46 12.26 18.91
C LEU A 142 -2.20 11.48 18.57
N TYR A 143 -2.40 10.28 18.04
CA TYR A 143 -1.36 9.34 17.63
C TYR A 143 -1.93 8.43 16.55
N ASP A 144 -1.14 8.10 15.54
CA ASP A 144 -1.48 7.16 14.48
C ASP A 144 -0.24 6.40 14.04
N SER A 145 -0.41 5.13 13.77
CA SER A 145 0.65 4.20 13.43
C SER A 145 0.14 3.19 12.43
N VAL A 146 0.94 2.87 11.41
CA VAL A 146 0.63 1.75 10.54
C VAL A 146 0.50 0.47 11.39
N TYR A 147 1.40 0.21 12.34
CA TYR A 147 1.39 -1.03 13.12
C TYR A 147 0.53 -1.01 14.38
N ASN A 148 0.57 0.10 15.12
CA ASN A 148 0.07 0.11 16.49
C ASN A 148 -1.41 0.51 16.59
N GLY A 149 -1.98 1.13 15.56
CA GLY A 149 -3.33 1.68 15.55
C GLY A 149 -3.36 3.18 15.76
N GLU A 150 -4.54 3.69 16.11
CA GLU A 150 -4.81 5.12 16.24
C GLU A 150 -5.39 5.48 17.61
N LEU A 151 -4.90 6.55 18.23
CA LEU A 151 -5.53 7.19 19.38
C LEU A 151 -6.33 8.39 18.91
N TYR A 152 -7.65 8.29 18.99
CA TYR A 152 -8.59 9.32 18.59
C TYR A 152 -9.34 9.89 19.80
N ASP A 153 -9.20 11.19 20.05
CA ASP A 153 -9.97 11.91 21.05
C ASP A 153 -11.07 12.77 20.43
N ALA A 154 -12.29 12.26 20.46
CA ALA A 154 -13.44 12.92 19.84
C ALA A 154 -13.80 14.26 20.52
N ARG A 155 -13.29 14.52 21.73
CA ARG A 155 -13.45 15.81 22.42
C ARG A 155 -12.71 16.95 21.70
N ASN A 156 -11.70 16.60 20.90
CA ASN A 156 -10.87 17.53 20.15
C ASN A 156 -11.36 17.77 18.71
N VAL A 157 -12.42 17.10 18.27
CA VAL A 157 -13.06 17.37 16.98
C VAL A 157 -13.48 18.84 16.91
N ARG A 158 -13.16 19.49 15.80
CA ARG A 158 -13.60 20.82 15.46
C ARG A 158 -14.38 20.75 14.15
N PRO A 159 -15.72 20.66 14.21
CA PRO A 159 -16.53 20.75 13.01
C PRO A 159 -16.18 22.02 12.24
N ASP A 160 -16.22 21.94 10.91
CA ASP A 160 -16.01 23.09 10.03
C ASP A 160 -14.63 23.76 10.10
N TRP A 161 -13.62 23.11 10.71
CA TRP A 161 -12.25 23.65 10.76
C TRP A 161 -11.67 24.00 9.38
N ALA A 162 -12.09 23.28 8.34
CA ALA A 162 -11.70 23.51 6.95
C ALA A 162 -12.67 24.42 6.17
N ARG A 163 -13.57 25.16 6.83
CA ARG A 163 -14.43 26.19 6.22
C ARG A 163 -13.84 27.59 6.39
N VAL A 164 -14.29 28.51 5.53
CA VAL A 164 -13.99 29.96 5.62
C VAL A 164 -14.52 30.54 6.93
N GLY A 165 -13.77 31.47 7.53
CA GLY A 165 -14.18 32.17 8.74
C GLY A 165 -14.15 31.31 10.00
N PHE A 166 -13.56 30.10 9.92
CA PHE A 166 -13.42 29.24 11.09
C PHE A 166 -12.58 29.94 12.16
N ASN A 167 -13.20 30.14 13.32
CA ASN A 167 -12.56 30.70 14.50
C ASN A 167 -13.25 30.11 15.73
N ASP A 168 -12.48 29.42 16.57
CA ASP A 168 -12.95 28.95 17.87
C ASP A 168 -12.01 29.45 18.96
N SER A 169 -12.50 29.49 20.20
CA SER A 169 -11.69 29.85 21.37
C SER A 169 -10.97 28.65 22.01
N LEU A 170 -11.14 27.45 21.44
CA LEU A 170 -10.74 26.17 22.03
C LEU A 170 -9.55 25.52 21.30
N SER A 171 -8.99 26.18 20.30
CA SER A 171 -7.94 25.68 19.42
C SER A 171 -6.78 26.66 19.34
N ALA A 172 -5.61 26.22 19.77
CA ALA A 172 -4.36 26.93 19.54
C ALA A 172 -3.85 26.57 18.14
N TRP A 173 -4.10 27.46 17.17
CA TRP A 173 -3.52 27.37 15.84
C TRP A 173 -2.15 28.06 15.81
N ILE A 174 -1.13 27.37 15.33
CA ILE A 174 0.23 27.89 15.19
C ILE A 174 0.63 27.98 13.71
N MET A 175 1.62 28.80 13.40
CA MET A 175 2.23 28.80 12.05
C MET A 175 3.08 27.53 11.88
N PRO A 176 3.03 26.86 10.72
CA PRO A 176 3.88 25.71 10.46
C PRO A 176 5.35 26.11 10.27
N GLU A 177 6.22 25.15 10.54
CA GLU A 177 7.65 25.23 10.27
C GLU A 177 7.92 24.91 8.80
N LEU A 178 8.99 25.49 8.25
CA LEU A 178 9.53 25.05 6.97
C LEU A 178 10.28 23.73 7.17
N MET A 179 9.88 22.72 6.42
CA MET A 179 10.48 21.40 6.48
C MET A 179 11.46 21.22 5.30
N PRO A 180 12.56 20.49 5.48
CA PRO A 180 13.41 20.13 4.34
C PRO A 180 12.65 19.21 3.39
N PRO A 181 12.92 19.26 2.07
CA PRO A 181 12.37 18.28 1.15
C PRO A 181 12.87 16.87 1.52
N PRO A 182 12.07 15.81 1.28
CA PRO A 182 12.52 14.44 1.51
C PRO A 182 13.56 13.98 0.47
N LEU A 183 13.62 14.67 -0.67
CA LEU A 183 14.39 14.28 -1.85
C LEU A 183 15.90 14.46 -1.64
N ASN A 184 16.66 13.46 -2.05
CA ASN A 184 18.11 13.48 -2.04
C ASN A 184 18.65 13.81 -3.44
N ILE A 185 19.22 15.01 -3.60
CA ILE A 185 19.74 15.51 -4.88
C ILE A 185 20.85 14.62 -5.43
N THR A 186 21.69 14.04 -4.57
CA THR A 186 22.77 13.13 -4.98
C THR A 186 22.24 11.81 -5.51
N LEU A 187 21.03 11.41 -5.11
CA LEU A 187 20.33 10.23 -5.63
C LEU A 187 19.39 10.57 -6.80
N ASN A 188 19.45 11.79 -7.34
CA ASN A 188 18.55 12.30 -8.37
C ASN A 188 17.07 12.21 -7.94
N GLY A 189 16.77 12.57 -6.69
CA GLY A 189 15.42 12.48 -6.13
C GLY A 189 14.39 13.35 -6.87
N GLN A 190 13.19 12.82 -7.10
CA GLN A 190 12.12 13.45 -7.87
C GLN A 190 10.74 13.37 -7.20
N LEU A 191 9.94 14.41 -7.44
CA LEU A 191 8.49 14.36 -7.26
C LEU A 191 7.87 13.68 -8.47
N ILE A 192 7.07 12.63 -8.25
CA ILE A 192 6.45 11.83 -9.31
C ILE A 192 4.95 11.77 -9.08
N LEU A 193 4.17 11.80 -10.15
CA LEU A 193 2.73 11.57 -10.07
C LEU A 193 2.48 10.11 -9.67
N GLN A 194 1.66 9.88 -8.65
CA GLN A 194 1.20 8.52 -8.32
C GLN A 194 0.31 7.99 -9.44
N ASP A 195 0.90 7.22 -10.35
CA ASP A 195 0.15 6.61 -11.46
C ASP A 195 -0.57 5.32 -11.04
N MET A 196 -0.08 4.63 -10.00
CA MET A 196 -0.79 3.48 -9.44
C MET A 196 -2.14 3.89 -8.85
N LEU A 197 -3.12 3.00 -8.96
CA LEU A 197 -4.44 3.25 -8.41
C LEU A 197 -4.38 3.29 -6.88
N PRO A 198 -5.14 4.20 -6.23
CA PRO A 198 -5.06 4.43 -4.80
C PRO A 198 -5.62 3.27 -3.98
N ILE A 199 -5.38 3.30 -2.67
CA ILE A 199 -6.14 2.46 -1.74
C ILE A 199 -7.56 3.01 -1.63
N ARG A 200 -8.55 2.13 -1.72
CA ARG A 200 -9.98 2.44 -1.57
C ARG A 200 -10.55 1.71 -0.37
N ALA A 201 -11.71 2.16 0.09
CA ALA A 201 -12.45 1.50 1.16
C ALA A 201 -13.94 1.38 0.84
N GLY A 202 -14.58 0.33 1.36
CA GLY A 202 -16.03 0.18 1.28
C GLY A 202 -16.51 0.00 -0.15
N LEU A 203 -17.48 0.81 -0.57
CA LEU A 203 -18.09 0.77 -1.91
C LEU A 203 -17.10 0.93 -3.05
N ASP A 204 -16.01 1.67 -2.82
CA ASP A 204 -15.03 1.99 -3.85
C ASP A 204 -13.90 0.95 -3.95
N ALA A 205 -13.86 -0.02 -3.03
CA ALA A 205 -12.97 -1.18 -3.11
C ALA A 205 -13.60 -2.28 -3.98
N LEU A 206 -12.79 -3.23 -4.46
CA LEU A 206 -13.29 -4.34 -5.28
C LEU A 206 -14.15 -5.26 -4.41
N HIS A 207 -15.36 -5.54 -4.87
CA HIS A 207 -16.22 -6.55 -4.27
C HIS A 207 -16.23 -7.76 -5.19
N PHE A 208 -16.01 -8.94 -4.63
CA PHE A 208 -16.23 -10.19 -5.36
C PHE A 208 -17.05 -11.13 -4.51
N GLU A 209 -18.01 -11.79 -5.15
CA GLU A 209 -18.89 -12.71 -4.45
C GLU A 209 -18.14 -13.95 -4.00
N THR A 210 -18.35 -14.30 -2.74
CA THR A 210 -17.89 -15.55 -2.18
C THR A 210 -18.99 -16.59 -2.44
N SER A 211 -18.97 -17.17 -3.63
CA SER A 211 -19.60 -18.46 -3.99
C SER A 211 -21.13 -18.59 -4.15
N GLN A 212 -21.96 -17.55 -4.02
CA GLN A 212 -23.43 -17.77 -3.97
C GLN A 212 -24.27 -17.52 -5.23
N GLU A 213 -23.85 -16.74 -6.25
CA GLU A 213 -24.77 -16.48 -7.40
C GLU A 213 -24.21 -16.72 -8.81
N ASN A 214 -23.21 -17.59 -8.99
CA ASN A 214 -22.94 -18.17 -10.32
C ASN A 214 -23.69 -19.49 -10.55
N GLY A 215 -25.02 -19.53 -10.36
CA GLY A 215 -25.96 -20.53 -10.93
C GLY A 215 -25.68 -22.05 -10.83
N TYR A 216 -24.58 -22.48 -10.21
CA TYR A 216 -24.00 -23.82 -10.31
C TYR A 216 -23.65 -24.44 -8.95
N LEU A 217 -23.73 -23.69 -7.85
CA LEU A 217 -23.49 -24.19 -6.50
C LEU A 217 -24.68 -23.84 -5.61
N LYS A 218 -25.51 -24.84 -5.28
CA LYS A 218 -26.55 -24.70 -4.26
C LYS A 218 -25.90 -24.84 -2.89
N THR A 219 -26.39 -24.08 -1.92
CA THR A 219 -26.00 -24.15 -0.49
C THR A 219 -25.97 -25.55 0.09
N ASP A 220 -26.74 -26.48 -0.49
CA ASP A 220 -26.86 -27.86 -0.01
C ASP A 220 -25.72 -28.78 -0.53
N ASP A 221 -24.98 -28.35 -1.56
CA ASP A 221 -23.84 -29.09 -2.15
C ASP A 221 -22.49 -28.72 -1.50
N ILE A 222 -22.49 -27.71 -0.61
CA ILE A 222 -21.28 -27.17 0.02
C ILE A 222 -21.21 -27.67 1.47
N GLY A 223 -20.90 -28.95 1.64
CA GLY A 223 -20.58 -29.51 2.95
C GLY A 223 -19.44 -28.72 3.63
N GLU A 224 -19.73 -28.13 4.79
CA GLU A 224 -18.76 -27.62 5.78
C GLU A 224 -17.72 -26.58 5.32
N ILE A 225 -17.98 -25.77 4.28
CA ILE A 225 -17.18 -24.56 4.08
C ILE A 225 -17.64 -23.48 5.06
N LYS A 226 -16.82 -23.22 6.09
CA LYS A 226 -16.97 -22.10 7.04
C LYS A 226 -16.13 -20.90 6.60
N GLY A 227 -16.78 -19.94 5.95
CA GLY A 227 -16.29 -18.60 5.65
C GLY A 227 -17.50 -17.74 5.31
N ALA A 228 -17.57 -16.50 5.78
CA ALA A 228 -18.76 -15.67 5.58
C ALA A 228 -19.11 -15.58 4.08
N PRO A 229 -20.33 -15.95 3.66
CA PRO A 229 -20.90 -15.31 2.51
C PRO A 229 -21.31 -13.89 2.94
N LEU A 230 -21.24 -12.97 1.97
CA LEU A 230 -21.90 -11.67 1.96
C LEU A 230 -21.08 -10.52 2.58
N THR A 231 -20.35 -9.77 1.74
CA THR A 231 -20.58 -8.32 1.76
C THR A 231 -22.10 -8.14 1.72
N ASP A 232 -22.67 -7.23 2.50
CA ASP A 232 -24.01 -6.76 2.15
C ASP A 232 -23.94 -6.41 0.65
N ARG A 233 -24.79 -7.06 -0.16
CA ARG A 233 -24.70 -7.35 -1.61
C ARG A 233 -24.68 -6.09 -2.50
N GLY A 234 -23.86 -5.12 -2.15
CA GLY A 234 -23.80 -3.78 -2.71
C GLY A 234 -23.23 -2.69 -1.79
N SER A 235 -22.77 -2.96 -0.55
CA SER A 235 -22.25 -1.90 0.37
C SER A 235 -20.74 -1.92 0.61
N GLY A 236 -20.05 -3.01 0.28
CA GLY A 236 -18.60 -3.11 0.46
C GLY A 236 -18.14 -3.21 1.91
N VAL A 237 -19.02 -3.60 2.84
CA VAL A 237 -18.68 -3.83 4.25
C VAL A 237 -18.95 -5.28 4.65
N LEU A 238 -18.08 -5.83 5.49
CA LEU A 238 -18.31 -7.07 6.23
C LEU A 238 -18.94 -6.75 7.58
N LYS A 239 -19.92 -7.55 7.99
CA LYS A 239 -20.51 -7.51 9.34
C LYS A 239 -20.11 -8.76 10.12
N PRO A 240 -19.99 -8.66 11.46
CA PRO A 240 -19.71 -9.84 12.27
C PRO A 240 -20.76 -10.94 12.08
N VAL A 241 -20.30 -12.18 11.88
CA VAL A 241 -21.16 -13.37 11.81
C VAL A 241 -21.45 -13.95 13.19
N ALA A 242 -20.65 -13.59 14.20
CA ALA A 242 -20.85 -14.00 15.58
C ALA A 242 -20.32 -12.97 16.58
N MET A 243 -20.89 -13.00 17.79
CA MET A 243 -20.48 -12.18 18.91
C MET A 243 -20.56 -13.00 20.21
N TRP A 244 -19.59 -12.81 21.12
CA TRP A 244 -19.62 -13.37 22.47
C TRP A 244 -18.90 -12.47 23.47
N GLN A 245 -19.03 -12.77 24.76
CA GLN A 245 -18.28 -12.08 25.81
C GLN A 245 -17.45 -13.10 26.60
N PRO A 246 -16.12 -13.13 26.44
CA PRO A 246 -15.26 -14.05 27.19
C PRO A 246 -15.17 -13.67 28.68
N THR A 247 -15.36 -12.39 29.01
CA THR A 247 -15.48 -11.88 30.38
C THR A 247 -16.24 -10.56 30.37
N THR A 248 -16.74 -10.13 31.52
CA THR A 248 -17.49 -8.89 31.68
C THR A 248 -16.73 -7.69 31.13
N GLY A 249 -17.36 -6.92 30.24
CA GLY A 249 -16.80 -5.70 29.67
C GLY A 249 -15.88 -5.89 28.46
N ILE A 250 -15.72 -7.13 27.97
CA ILE A 250 -15.02 -7.44 26.70
C ILE A 250 -16.02 -8.07 25.74
N HIS A 251 -16.19 -7.45 24.58
CA HIS A 251 -17.02 -7.94 23.49
C HIS A 251 -16.13 -8.47 22.37
N MET A 252 -16.35 -9.71 22.00
CA MET A 252 -15.65 -10.37 20.89
C MET A 252 -16.57 -10.47 19.69
N PHE A 253 -15.99 -10.24 18.51
CA PHE A 253 -16.66 -10.38 17.22
C PHE A 253 -15.84 -11.25 16.29
N ASP A 254 -16.50 -12.17 15.59
CA ASP A 254 -15.94 -12.89 14.44
C ASP A 254 -16.50 -12.25 13.17
N ILE A 255 -15.63 -11.65 12.35
CA ILE A 255 -16.00 -11.07 11.06
C ILE A 255 -16.31 -12.16 10.02
N GLY A 256 -15.85 -13.40 10.25
CA GLY A 256 -16.09 -14.55 9.39
C GLY A 256 -15.15 -14.67 8.20
N GLN A 257 -14.27 -13.68 8.01
CA GLN A 257 -13.21 -13.62 7.00
C GLN A 257 -12.00 -12.88 7.57
N ASN A 258 -10.79 -13.37 7.28
CA ASN A 258 -9.56 -12.63 7.57
C ASN A 258 -9.32 -11.58 6.48
N MET A 259 -9.08 -10.33 6.85
CA MET A 259 -8.95 -9.21 5.93
C MET A 259 -7.89 -8.22 6.40
N ALA A 260 -7.41 -7.37 5.50
CA ALA A 260 -6.70 -6.15 5.85
C ALA A 260 -7.65 -4.93 5.82
N GLY A 261 -7.50 -4.02 6.78
CA GLY A 261 -8.31 -2.80 6.87
C GLY A 261 -8.57 -2.40 8.31
N TRP A 262 -9.80 -1.96 8.59
CA TRP A 262 -10.28 -1.54 9.90
C TRP A 262 -11.78 -1.78 10.02
N CYS A 263 -12.37 -1.43 11.17
CA CYS A 263 -13.82 -1.42 11.35
C CYS A 263 -14.32 -0.06 11.83
N ARG A 264 -15.56 0.25 11.44
CA ARG A 264 -16.40 1.29 12.04
C ARG A 264 -17.08 0.71 13.27
N VAL A 265 -17.04 1.47 14.37
CA VAL A 265 -17.65 1.07 15.64
C VAL A 265 -18.62 2.14 16.10
N LYS A 266 -19.89 1.76 16.29
CA LYS A 266 -20.93 2.60 16.88
C LYS A 266 -20.84 2.55 18.40
N LEU A 267 -20.67 3.70 19.03
CA LEU A 267 -20.40 3.85 20.46
C LEU A 267 -21.35 4.86 21.11
N ARG A 268 -21.73 4.60 22.36
CA ARG A 268 -22.52 5.53 23.18
C ARG A 268 -22.00 5.54 24.61
N GLY A 269 -21.88 6.73 25.21
CA GLY A 269 -21.43 6.81 26.59
C GLY A 269 -21.08 8.21 27.04
N ALA A 270 -20.57 8.30 28.27
CA ALA A 270 -20.15 9.56 28.85
C ALA A 270 -18.90 10.12 28.16
N ARG A 271 -18.81 11.45 28.09
CA ARG A 271 -17.65 12.18 27.58
C ARG A 271 -16.38 11.78 28.32
N GLY A 272 -15.31 11.51 27.58
CA GLY A 272 -13.99 11.20 28.13
C GLY A 272 -13.77 9.72 28.45
N VAL A 273 -14.77 8.85 28.26
CA VAL A 273 -14.56 7.40 28.38
C VAL A 273 -13.74 6.90 27.20
N GLY A 274 -12.72 6.07 27.48
CA GLY A 274 -11.90 5.43 26.47
C GLY A 274 -12.41 4.02 26.12
N VAL A 275 -12.46 3.71 24.83
CA VAL A 275 -12.79 2.40 24.27
C VAL A 275 -11.59 1.87 23.51
N TYR A 276 -11.23 0.61 23.77
CA TYR A 276 -10.10 -0.07 23.13
C TYR A 276 -10.63 -1.10 22.14
N ILE A 277 -10.17 -1.02 20.90
CA ILE A 277 -10.57 -1.85 19.77
C ILE A 277 -9.31 -2.59 19.30
N ARG A 278 -9.26 -3.90 19.51
CA ARG A 278 -8.08 -4.74 19.24
C ARG A 278 -8.38 -5.76 18.16
N HIS A 279 -7.40 -5.99 17.31
CA HIS A 279 -7.53 -6.83 16.12
C HIS A 279 -6.65 -8.08 16.23
N SER A 280 -7.09 -9.19 15.66
CA SER A 280 -6.28 -10.42 15.54
C SER A 280 -6.79 -11.35 14.44
N GLU A 281 -5.88 -12.09 13.81
CA GLU A 281 -6.22 -13.12 12.84
C GLU A 281 -6.80 -14.40 13.48
N ILE A 282 -6.36 -14.74 14.70
CA ILE A 282 -6.72 -16.00 15.37
C ILE A 282 -7.08 -15.80 16.83
N LEU A 283 -7.90 -16.69 17.36
CA LEU A 283 -8.23 -16.72 18.79
C LEU A 283 -7.05 -17.25 19.61
N ALA A 284 -6.97 -16.83 20.87
CA ALA A 284 -5.98 -17.38 21.80
C ALA A 284 -6.21 -18.88 22.00
N GLN A 285 -5.17 -19.71 21.82
CA GLN A 285 -5.21 -21.14 22.13
C GLN A 285 -4.37 -21.46 23.39
N PRO A 286 -4.79 -22.44 24.22
CA PRO A 286 -4.10 -22.77 25.48
C PRO A 286 -2.63 -23.20 25.33
N LEU A 287 -2.25 -23.80 24.19
CA LEU A 287 -0.91 -24.37 23.97
C LEU A 287 0.09 -23.40 23.34
N MET A 288 -0.36 -22.28 22.77
CA MET A 288 0.51 -21.24 22.20
C MET A 288 0.78 -20.11 23.21
N SER A 289 0.06 -20.06 24.33
CA SER A 289 0.20 -18.95 25.28
C SER A 289 1.46 -19.11 26.14
N THR A 290 2.47 -18.27 25.91
CA THR A 290 3.52 -17.95 26.89
C THR A 290 3.04 -17.03 28.03
N GLY A 291 1.72 -16.88 28.19
CA GLY A 291 1.10 -16.28 29.38
C GLY A 291 0.34 -14.97 29.19
N GLN A 292 0.09 -14.50 27.96
CA GLN A 292 -0.75 -13.32 27.73
C GLN A 292 -1.94 -13.64 26.81
N SER A 293 -3.10 -13.92 27.42
CA SER A 293 -4.40 -13.91 26.74
C SER A 293 -5.11 -12.62 27.10
N TYR A 294 -5.20 -11.67 26.18
CA TYR A 294 -5.95 -10.44 26.37
C TYR A 294 -7.34 -10.59 25.78
N GLY A 295 -8.30 -11.03 26.58
CA GLY A 295 -9.70 -11.02 26.16
C GLY A 295 -10.04 -11.97 25.01
N GLY A 296 -9.28 -13.05 24.81
CA GLY A 296 -9.62 -14.11 23.86
C GLY A 296 -8.96 -14.03 22.47
N ILE A 297 -8.17 -12.99 22.18
CA ILE A 297 -7.38 -12.89 20.93
C ILE A 297 -5.92 -13.35 21.11
N ASN A 298 -5.31 -13.87 20.05
CA ASN A 298 -3.87 -14.12 19.99
C ASN A 298 -3.14 -12.87 19.49
N THR A 299 -2.12 -12.44 20.22
CA THR A 299 -1.26 -11.31 19.81
C THR A 299 0.20 -11.73 19.60
N GLU A 300 0.51 -13.03 19.72
CA GLU A 300 1.88 -13.53 19.54
C GLU A 300 2.33 -13.41 18.09
N SER A 301 1.45 -13.74 17.14
CA SER A 301 1.75 -13.60 15.70
C SER A 301 1.97 -12.15 15.26
N LEU A 302 1.51 -11.18 16.05
CA LEU A 302 1.67 -9.74 15.79
C LEU A 302 3.07 -9.23 16.12
N ARG A 303 3.84 -10.00 16.91
CA ARG A 303 5.16 -9.61 17.45
C ARG A 303 5.07 -8.29 18.23
N SER A 304 5.68 -7.21 17.76
CA SER A 304 5.62 -5.90 18.46
C SER A 304 4.50 -4.97 17.96
N ALA A 305 3.75 -5.36 16.93
CA ALA A 305 2.60 -4.57 16.47
C ALA A 305 1.45 -4.67 17.47
N ALA A 306 0.96 -3.52 17.94
CA ALA A 306 -0.13 -3.51 18.92
C ALA A 306 -1.52 -3.74 18.31
N GLN A 307 -1.74 -3.34 17.03
CA GLN A 307 -3.03 -3.39 16.33
C GLN A 307 -4.23 -2.95 17.19
N THR A 308 -4.08 -1.83 17.90
CA THR A 308 -5.04 -1.36 18.89
C THR A 308 -5.43 0.08 18.60
N ASP A 309 -6.71 0.28 18.29
CA ASP A 309 -7.29 1.62 18.21
C ASP A 309 -7.91 2.01 19.56
N ILE A 310 -7.76 3.27 19.93
CA ILE A 310 -8.27 3.84 21.17
C ILE A 310 -9.15 5.04 20.84
N TYR A 311 -10.43 4.96 21.19
CA TYR A 311 -11.38 6.03 20.97
C TYR A 311 -11.83 6.66 22.30
N VAL A 312 -11.68 7.98 22.45
CA VAL A 312 -12.19 8.74 23.59
C VAL A 312 -13.47 9.47 23.21
N LEU A 313 -14.59 9.11 23.85
CA LEU A 313 -15.91 9.62 23.51
C LEU A 313 -16.05 11.13 23.76
N ARG A 314 -16.77 11.82 22.88
CA ARG A 314 -17.18 13.22 23.11
C ARG A 314 -18.42 13.35 23.97
N GLY A 315 -19.17 12.27 24.17
CA GLY A 315 -20.38 12.20 24.97
C GLY A 315 -21.63 12.59 24.20
N ASP A 316 -21.71 12.24 22.91
CA ASP A 316 -22.85 12.57 22.06
C ASP A 316 -24.08 11.70 22.42
N PRO A 317 -25.21 12.29 22.86
CA PRO A 317 -26.40 11.53 23.21
C PRO A 317 -27.00 10.73 22.03
N ALA A 318 -26.76 11.15 20.78
CA ALA A 318 -27.20 10.42 19.60
C ALA A 318 -26.36 9.16 19.32
N GLY A 319 -25.15 9.11 19.89
CA GLY A 319 -24.12 8.13 19.58
C GLY A 319 -23.04 8.66 18.65
N GLU A 320 -21.95 7.92 18.61
CA GLU A 320 -20.70 8.27 17.93
C GLU A 320 -20.30 7.13 17.01
N ILE A 321 -19.69 7.45 15.88
CA ILE A 321 -19.08 6.46 15.00
C ILE A 321 -17.59 6.75 14.99
N TYR A 322 -16.81 5.74 15.32
CA TYR A 322 -15.36 5.77 15.16
C TYR A 322 -14.97 4.95 13.93
N GLU A 323 -14.12 5.52 13.08
CA GLU A 323 -13.44 4.85 11.97
C GLU A 323 -11.98 5.37 11.97
N PRO A 324 -10.96 4.49 12.04
CA PRO A 324 -9.57 4.92 11.96
C PRO A 324 -9.26 5.61 10.62
N THR A 325 -8.32 6.55 10.62
CA THR A 325 -7.97 7.34 9.43
C THR A 325 -6.63 6.92 8.83
N PHE A 326 -5.60 6.72 9.66
CA PHE A 326 -4.20 6.56 9.21
C PHE A 326 -3.51 5.27 9.70
N THR A 327 -4.29 4.19 9.84
CA THR A 327 -3.78 2.86 10.22
C THR A 327 -4.39 1.75 9.37
N VAL A 328 -3.84 0.55 9.48
CA VAL A 328 -4.37 -0.67 8.87
C VAL A 328 -4.06 -1.86 9.79
N HIS A 329 -4.98 -2.82 9.85
CA HIS A 329 -4.84 -4.05 10.62
C HIS A 329 -5.13 -5.25 9.72
N GLY A 330 -4.44 -6.37 9.93
CA GLY A 330 -4.81 -7.68 9.38
C GLY A 330 -5.52 -8.51 10.45
N PHE A 331 -6.77 -8.91 10.23
CA PHE A 331 -7.60 -9.53 11.25
C PHE A 331 -8.85 -10.26 10.72
N ARG A 332 -9.33 -11.19 11.55
CA ARG A 332 -10.68 -11.78 11.47
C ARG A 332 -11.50 -11.49 12.73
N TYR A 333 -10.83 -11.34 13.87
CA TYR A 333 -11.46 -11.17 15.17
C TYR A 333 -11.22 -9.77 15.71
N LEU A 334 -12.29 -9.20 16.29
CA LEU A 334 -12.28 -7.89 16.93
C LEU A 334 -12.60 -8.05 18.41
N SER A 335 -11.80 -7.43 19.28
CA SER A 335 -12.07 -7.32 20.72
C SER A 335 -12.33 -5.86 21.07
N VAL A 336 -13.55 -5.55 21.52
CA VAL A 336 -13.93 -4.21 21.98
C VAL A 336 -14.11 -4.21 23.50
N SER A 337 -13.35 -3.37 24.20
CA SER A 337 -13.37 -3.25 25.66
C SER A 337 -13.47 -1.81 26.12
N GLY A 338 -14.08 -1.58 27.28
CA GLY A 338 -14.36 -0.23 27.81
C GLY A 338 -15.60 0.44 27.22
N ALA A 339 -16.32 -0.23 26.31
CA ALA A 339 -17.60 0.25 25.77
C ALA A 339 -18.64 0.41 26.90
N PRO A 340 -19.21 1.62 27.12
CA PRO A 340 -20.17 1.85 28.20
C PRO A 340 -21.53 1.21 27.97
N ASN A 341 -21.91 1.05 26.71
CA ASN A 341 -23.13 0.38 26.29
C ASN A 341 -22.86 -1.08 25.86
N PRO A 342 -23.83 -1.99 26.03
CA PRO A 342 -23.80 -3.27 25.33
C PRO A 342 -23.67 -3.04 23.82
N LEU A 343 -22.79 -3.80 23.19
CA LEU A 343 -22.63 -3.81 21.74
C LEU A 343 -23.39 -4.98 21.14
N THR A 344 -23.69 -4.87 19.85
CA THR A 344 -24.30 -5.90 19.01
C THR A 344 -23.52 -6.02 17.71
N VAL A 345 -23.80 -7.04 16.91
CA VAL A 345 -23.17 -7.19 15.59
C VAL A 345 -23.47 -6.01 14.63
N ASP A 346 -24.60 -5.31 14.81
CA ASP A 346 -24.99 -4.15 13.99
C ASP A 346 -24.21 -2.86 14.32
N ASP A 347 -23.47 -2.88 15.43
CA ASP A 347 -22.61 -1.77 15.85
C ASP A 347 -21.23 -1.81 15.18
N ILE A 348 -20.91 -2.88 14.45
CA ILE A 348 -19.62 -3.11 13.80
C ILE A 348 -19.80 -3.25 12.29
N GLU A 349 -19.04 -2.48 11.51
CA GLU A 349 -18.99 -2.59 10.05
C GLU A 349 -17.53 -2.51 9.60
N CYS A 350 -17.00 -3.52 8.91
CA CYS A 350 -15.60 -3.55 8.47
C CYS A 350 -15.54 -3.38 6.95
N PRO A 351 -15.27 -2.16 6.44
CA PRO A 351 -15.16 -1.92 5.00
C PRO A 351 -14.02 -2.73 4.38
N LEU A 352 -14.21 -3.25 3.17
CA LEU A 352 -13.10 -3.80 2.39
C LEU A 352 -12.09 -2.69 2.13
N VAL A 353 -10.79 -2.97 2.28
CA VAL A 353 -9.72 -1.98 2.05
C VAL A 353 -8.56 -2.62 1.31
N HIS A 354 -8.20 -2.06 0.16
CA HIS A 354 -7.02 -2.45 -0.63
C HIS A 354 -6.78 -1.46 -1.77
N SER A 355 -5.63 -1.56 -2.45
CA SER A 355 -5.37 -0.86 -3.72
C SER A 355 -6.45 -1.20 -4.75
N GLU A 356 -7.02 -0.17 -5.37
CA GLU A 356 -8.06 -0.29 -6.37
C GLU A 356 -7.62 -1.22 -7.50
N THR A 357 -8.49 -2.17 -7.82
CA THR A 357 -8.27 -3.17 -8.87
C THR A 357 -9.62 -3.71 -9.34
N THR A 358 -9.60 -4.53 -10.38
CA THR A 358 -10.78 -5.22 -10.91
C THR A 358 -10.48 -6.70 -11.06
N LEU A 359 -11.52 -7.54 -10.94
CA LEU A 359 -11.39 -8.97 -11.17
C LEU A 359 -11.23 -9.24 -12.68
N LYS A 360 -10.16 -9.92 -13.06
CA LYS A 360 -9.88 -10.38 -14.43
C LYS A 360 -10.22 -11.85 -14.64
N GLY A 361 -9.95 -12.68 -13.64
CA GLY A 361 -10.11 -14.12 -13.71
C GLY A 361 -11.36 -14.61 -13.01
N HIS A 362 -11.96 -15.68 -13.54
CA HIS A 362 -12.96 -16.46 -12.83
C HIS A 362 -12.56 -17.94 -12.84
N PHE A 363 -12.65 -18.57 -11.68
CA PHE A 363 -12.30 -19.97 -11.50
C PHE A 363 -13.31 -20.64 -10.56
N VAL A 364 -13.86 -21.77 -11.00
CA VAL A 364 -14.77 -22.60 -10.22
C VAL A 364 -14.64 -24.05 -10.68
N THR A 365 -14.76 -24.97 -9.73
CA THR A 365 -14.74 -26.41 -9.96
C THR A 365 -15.89 -27.10 -9.24
N SER A 366 -16.10 -28.39 -9.52
CA SER A 366 -17.02 -29.22 -8.72
C SER A 366 -16.44 -29.64 -7.37
N ASN A 367 -15.16 -29.35 -7.09
CA ASN A 367 -14.52 -29.68 -5.81
C ASN A 367 -14.58 -28.47 -4.86
N PRO A 368 -15.38 -28.53 -3.78
CA PRO A 368 -15.56 -27.41 -2.87
C PRO A 368 -14.25 -27.00 -2.18
N VAL A 369 -13.33 -27.94 -1.92
CA VAL A 369 -12.03 -27.63 -1.30
C VAL A 369 -11.16 -26.76 -2.21
N VAL A 370 -11.14 -27.07 -3.51
CA VAL A 370 -10.36 -26.28 -4.49
C VAL A 370 -10.95 -24.89 -4.65
N ASN A 371 -12.28 -24.77 -4.63
CA ASN A 371 -12.95 -23.47 -4.64
C ASN A 371 -12.63 -22.65 -3.39
N GLN A 372 -12.53 -23.30 -2.22
CA GLN A 372 -12.12 -22.62 -0.99
C GLN A 372 -10.66 -22.15 -1.04
N ILE A 373 -9.76 -22.94 -1.64
CA ILE A 373 -8.37 -22.52 -1.85
C ILE A 373 -8.34 -21.26 -2.72
N GLN A 374 -9.06 -21.25 -3.85
CA GLN A 374 -9.16 -20.07 -4.72
C GLN A 374 -9.68 -18.84 -3.96
N HIS A 375 -10.75 -19.00 -3.18
CA HIS A 375 -11.29 -17.94 -2.33
C HIS A 375 -10.23 -17.41 -1.36
N ASN A 376 -9.53 -18.29 -0.65
CA ASN A 376 -8.49 -17.91 0.31
C ASN A 376 -7.34 -17.17 -0.37
N VAL A 377 -6.95 -17.61 -1.57
CA VAL A 377 -5.90 -16.97 -2.37
C VAL A 377 -6.32 -15.53 -2.74
N GLN A 378 -7.54 -15.33 -3.24
CA GLN A 378 -8.04 -13.99 -3.60
C GLN A 378 -8.08 -13.03 -2.39
N TRP A 379 -8.57 -13.50 -1.24
CA TRP A 379 -8.59 -12.71 -0.01
C TRP A 379 -7.18 -12.42 0.53
N GLY A 380 -6.28 -13.42 0.45
CA GLY A 380 -4.88 -13.27 0.81
C GLY A 380 -4.19 -12.22 -0.06
N GLN A 381 -4.43 -12.26 -1.38
CA GLN A 381 -3.87 -11.29 -2.32
C GLN A 381 -4.41 -9.88 -2.06
N LEU A 382 -5.74 -9.70 -1.94
CA LEU A 382 -6.33 -8.39 -1.64
C LEU A 382 -5.83 -7.80 -0.32
N SER A 383 -5.68 -8.63 0.71
CA SER A 383 -5.16 -8.18 2.02
C SER A 383 -3.72 -7.68 1.97
N ASN A 384 -2.98 -8.03 0.90
CA ASN A 384 -1.57 -7.73 0.74
C ASN A 384 -1.25 -6.78 -0.42
N ILE A 385 -2.26 -6.16 -1.04
CA ILE A 385 -2.05 -5.09 -2.02
C ILE A 385 -2.40 -3.73 -1.41
N MET A 386 -1.57 -3.26 -0.48
CA MET A 386 -1.72 -1.97 0.20
C MET A 386 -0.66 -0.98 -0.29
N ALA A 387 -0.80 -0.47 -1.51
CA ALA A 387 0.19 0.34 -2.26
C ALA A 387 1.53 -0.38 -2.59
N VAL A 388 1.90 -1.40 -1.83
CA VAL A 388 3.07 -2.29 -2.01
C VAL A 388 2.59 -3.74 -1.81
N PRO A 389 3.12 -4.73 -2.55
CA PRO A 389 2.80 -6.16 -2.34
C PRO A 389 3.41 -6.66 -1.04
N THR A 390 2.68 -6.61 0.07
CA THR A 390 3.21 -6.94 1.39
C THR A 390 3.28 -8.45 1.61
N ALA A 391 4.28 -8.94 2.35
CA ALA A 391 4.32 -10.37 2.73
C ALA A 391 3.18 -10.76 3.70
N CYS A 392 2.71 -9.81 4.48
CA CYS A 392 1.64 -9.99 5.46
C CYS A 392 1.02 -8.63 5.82
N SER A 393 -0.18 -8.61 6.41
CA SER A 393 -0.94 -7.38 6.66
C SER A 393 -1.12 -7.03 8.15
N GLN A 394 -0.70 -7.94 9.05
CA GLN A 394 -1.01 -7.87 10.48
C GLN A 394 0.16 -7.46 11.38
N ARG A 395 1.32 -8.10 11.25
CA ARG A 395 2.43 -7.93 12.20
C ARG A 395 3.29 -6.71 11.88
N ASP A 396 4.30 -6.46 12.71
CA ASP A 396 5.34 -5.41 12.57
C ASP A 396 6.32 -5.67 11.40
N GLU A 397 5.78 -5.83 10.19
CA GLU A 397 6.53 -6.10 8.96
C GLU A 397 5.87 -5.42 7.77
N ARG A 398 4.87 -6.05 7.15
CA ARG A 398 4.08 -5.48 6.05
C ARG A 398 4.94 -4.83 4.96
N THR A 399 6.09 -5.44 4.72
CA THR A 399 7.09 -4.97 3.76
C THR A 399 6.94 -5.70 2.44
N GLY A 400 7.34 -5.05 1.35
CA GLY A 400 7.35 -5.66 0.03
C GLY A 400 8.54 -6.57 -0.16
N TRP A 401 8.43 -7.80 0.33
CA TRP A 401 9.44 -8.84 0.09
C TRP A 401 9.42 -9.28 -1.37
N THR A 402 10.59 -9.26 -1.98
CA THR A 402 10.73 -9.49 -3.43
C THR A 402 10.45 -10.94 -3.79
N GLY A 403 10.90 -11.91 -2.99
CA GLY A 403 10.66 -13.34 -3.22
C GLY A 403 9.18 -13.73 -3.17
N ASP A 404 8.46 -13.28 -2.15
CA ASP A 404 7.01 -13.47 -2.00
C ASP A 404 6.26 -12.94 -3.23
N THR A 405 6.67 -11.76 -3.72
CA THR A 405 6.08 -11.16 -4.91
C THR A 405 6.43 -11.93 -6.19
N ALA A 406 7.67 -12.40 -6.33
CA ALA A 406 8.13 -13.19 -7.47
C ALA A 406 7.30 -14.47 -7.64
N LEU A 407 6.91 -15.10 -6.53
CA LEU A 407 6.13 -16.34 -6.52
C LEU A 407 4.62 -16.12 -6.70
N SER A 408 4.09 -14.98 -6.23
CA SER A 408 2.65 -14.69 -6.27
C SER A 408 2.18 -13.90 -7.50
N VAL A 409 3.08 -13.20 -8.21
CA VAL A 409 2.70 -12.29 -9.30
C VAL A 409 1.89 -12.95 -10.43
N ASP A 410 2.16 -14.20 -10.78
CA ASP A 410 1.44 -14.89 -11.87
C ASP A 410 -0.03 -15.13 -11.47
N GLU A 411 -0.26 -15.66 -10.26
CA GLU A 411 -1.60 -15.87 -9.71
C GLU A 411 -2.36 -14.54 -9.58
N ALA A 412 -1.69 -13.51 -9.06
CA ALA A 412 -2.29 -12.20 -8.85
C ALA A 412 -2.75 -11.58 -10.18
N LEU A 413 -1.95 -11.72 -11.25
CA LEU A 413 -2.28 -11.19 -12.58
C LEU A 413 -3.35 -12.00 -13.32
N TYR A 414 -3.51 -13.29 -13.02
CA TYR A 414 -4.68 -14.06 -13.48
C TYR A 414 -5.97 -13.57 -12.80
N ASN A 415 -5.90 -13.20 -11.53
CA ASN A 415 -7.08 -12.82 -10.77
C ASN A 415 -7.47 -11.35 -10.93
N PHE A 416 -6.51 -10.43 -10.98
CA PHE A 416 -6.74 -9.00 -10.81
C PHE A 416 -6.01 -8.15 -11.86
N ASP A 417 -6.57 -6.99 -12.19
CA ASP A 417 -5.84 -5.98 -12.96
C ASP A 417 -4.88 -5.19 -12.07
N LEU A 418 -3.60 -5.59 -12.08
CA LEU A 418 -2.56 -5.04 -11.22
C LEU A 418 -1.35 -4.50 -12.01
N MET A 419 -1.52 -4.16 -13.29
CA MET A 419 -0.40 -3.67 -14.12
C MET A 419 0.32 -2.48 -13.48
N LYS A 420 -0.42 -1.41 -13.15
CA LYS A 420 0.17 -0.20 -12.58
C LYS A 420 0.72 -0.41 -11.17
N PHE A 421 0.10 -1.31 -10.41
CA PHE A 421 0.56 -1.69 -9.08
C PHE A 421 1.94 -2.37 -9.12
N TYR A 422 2.14 -3.33 -10.03
CA TYR A 422 3.43 -4.00 -10.17
C TYR A 422 4.47 -3.16 -10.92
N LEU A 423 4.08 -2.28 -11.85
CA LEU A 423 5.00 -1.28 -12.42
C LEU A 423 5.52 -0.33 -11.34
N ASN A 424 4.66 0.12 -10.41
CA ASN A 424 5.11 0.86 -9.24
C ASN A 424 6.13 0.04 -8.43
N TYR A 425 5.80 -1.20 -8.09
CA TYR A 425 6.70 -2.03 -7.29
C TYR A 425 8.06 -2.29 -7.96
N LEU A 426 8.10 -2.50 -9.29
CA LEU A 426 9.36 -2.57 -10.04
C LEU A 426 10.20 -1.30 -9.88
N ASN A 427 9.58 -0.13 -9.94
CA ASN A 427 10.28 1.14 -9.70
C ASN A 427 10.82 1.24 -8.26
N LEU A 428 10.09 0.74 -7.26
CA LEU A 428 10.57 0.70 -5.87
C LEU A 428 11.79 -0.22 -5.69
N ILE A 429 11.85 -1.34 -6.42
CA ILE A 429 13.05 -2.20 -6.46
C ILE A 429 14.21 -1.45 -7.12
N ILE A 430 13.97 -0.77 -8.24
CA ILE A 430 15.00 -0.02 -8.99
C ILE A 430 15.53 1.16 -8.18
N ASP A 431 14.68 1.83 -7.40
CA ASP A 431 15.09 2.86 -6.45
C ASP A 431 16.10 2.32 -5.43
N LEU A 432 16.16 1.02 -5.23
CA LEU A 432 17.08 0.40 -4.29
C LEU A 432 18.24 -0.34 -5.00
N GLN A 433 18.23 -0.43 -6.34
CA GLN A 433 19.31 -1.07 -7.07
C GLN A 433 20.64 -0.31 -6.93
N LEU A 434 21.69 -1.04 -6.54
CA LEU A 434 23.04 -0.51 -6.37
C LEU A 434 23.77 -0.37 -7.72
N ALA A 435 24.84 0.43 -7.74
CA ALA A 435 25.65 0.64 -8.96
C ALA A 435 26.27 -0.64 -9.54
N ASN A 436 26.49 -1.66 -8.70
CA ASN A 436 26.97 -2.98 -9.15
C ASN A 436 25.83 -3.91 -9.63
N GLY A 437 24.58 -3.43 -9.68
CA GLY A 437 23.40 -4.16 -10.13
C GLY A 437 22.66 -4.94 -9.05
N ALA A 438 23.21 -5.06 -7.84
CA ALA A 438 22.56 -5.77 -6.74
C ALA A 438 21.26 -5.07 -6.31
N ILE A 439 20.24 -5.87 -5.99
CA ILE A 439 18.95 -5.41 -5.46
C ILE A 439 18.75 -5.96 -4.03
N PRO A 440 17.86 -5.38 -3.21
CA PRO A 440 17.54 -5.89 -1.87
C PRO A 440 16.53 -7.04 -1.87
N ASP A 441 16.45 -7.75 -0.75
CA ASP A 441 15.37 -8.71 -0.45
C ASP A 441 14.01 -8.02 -0.20
N VAL A 442 14.02 -6.72 0.12
CA VAL A 442 12.81 -5.95 0.48
C VAL A 442 12.80 -4.58 -0.19
N ALA A 443 11.66 -4.20 -0.76
CA ALA A 443 11.39 -2.87 -1.29
C ALA A 443 9.96 -2.39 -0.92
N PRO A 444 9.73 -1.10 -0.63
CA PRO A 444 10.73 -0.07 -0.35
C PRO A 444 11.35 -0.28 1.06
N GLY A 445 12.26 0.62 1.48
CA GLY A 445 12.97 0.55 2.77
C GLY A 445 14.34 -0.14 2.70
N GLY A 446 14.50 -1.16 1.85
CA GLY A 446 15.76 -1.85 1.61
C GLY A 446 16.17 -2.80 2.73
N GLY A 447 17.15 -3.66 2.45
CA GLY A 447 17.65 -4.69 3.38
C GLY A 447 18.05 -5.95 2.63
N GLY A 448 18.93 -6.77 3.23
CA GLY A 448 19.33 -8.04 2.62
C GLY A 448 20.07 -7.87 1.29
N TYR A 449 21.21 -7.17 1.30
CA TYR A 449 22.04 -7.00 0.09
C TYR A 449 23.26 -7.93 0.10
N PRO A 450 23.64 -8.48 -1.08
CA PRO A 450 22.76 -8.67 -2.24
C PRO A 450 21.59 -9.60 -1.87
N ALA A 451 20.46 -9.45 -2.56
CA ALA A 451 19.31 -10.31 -2.35
C ALA A 451 19.66 -11.79 -2.49
N ASP A 452 18.99 -12.65 -1.72
CA ASP A 452 18.94 -14.09 -2.00
C ASP A 452 18.47 -14.29 -3.45
N PRO A 453 19.04 -15.21 -4.24
CA PRO A 453 18.65 -15.41 -5.63
C PRO A 453 17.14 -15.60 -5.86
N ASN A 454 16.43 -16.25 -4.92
CA ASN A 454 14.99 -16.45 -4.98
C ASN A 454 14.19 -15.16 -4.73
N TRP A 455 14.78 -14.20 -4.03
CA TRP A 455 14.22 -12.87 -3.82
C TRP A 455 14.61 -11.93 -4.97
N GLY A 456 15.89 -11.95 -5.35
CA GLY A 456 16.45 -11.16 -6.44
C GLY A 456 15.76 -11.39 -7.79
N THR A 457 15.26 -12.61 -8.05
CA THR A 457 14.56 -12.94 -9.31
C THR A 457 13.23 -12.19 -9.49
N ALA A 458 12.73 -11.48 -8.48
CA ALA A 458 11.53 -10.68 -8.59
C ALA A 458 11.59 -9.65 -9.72
N LEU A 459 12.71 -8.95 -9.87
CA LEU A 459 12.88 -7.93 -10.91
C LEU A 459 12.67 -8.51 -12.33
N PRO A 460 13.39 -9.55 -12.78
CA PRO A 460 13.12 -10.18 -14.06
C PRO A 460 11.75 -10.89 -14.14
N THR A 461 11.30 -11.54 -13.06
CA THR A 461 10.05 -12.34 -13.06
C THR A 461 8.82 -11.46 -13.19
N ILE A 462 8.71 -10.40 -12.41
CA ILE A 462 7.58 -9.46 -12.47
C ILE A 462 7.55 -8.77 -13.84
N THR A 463 8.71 -8.32 -14.34
CA THR A 463 8.84 -7.73 -15.68
C THR A 463 8.32 -8.69 -16.77
N TRP A 464 8.70 -9.97 -16.71
CA TRP A 464 8.23 -11.00 -17.63
C TRP A 464 6.73 -11.22 -17.55
N GLN A 465 6.20 -11.34 -16.34
CA GLN A 465 4.79 -11.68 -16.13
C GLN A 465 3.90 -10.53 -16.56
N LEU A 466 4.29 -9.27 -16.30
CA LEU A 466 3.61 -8.11 -16.86
C LEU A 466 3.60 -8.13 -18.39
N TYR A 467 4.74 -8.41 -19.04
CA TYR A 467 4.77 -8.57 -20.49
C TYR A 467 3.82 -9.69 -20.97
N ARG A 468 3.85 -10.87 -20.35
CA ARG A 468 3.01 -12.00 -20.78
C ARG A 468 1.51 -11.73 -20.62
N HIS A 469 1.11 -11.15 -19.50
CA HIS A 469 -0.30 -10.95 -19.16
C HIS A 469 -0.92 -9.76 -19.89
N TYR A 470 -0.13 -8.74 -20.23
CA TYR A 470 -0.62 -7.53 -20.88
C TYR A 470 -0.19 -7.39 -22.35
N ASN A 471 0.68 -8.28 -22.83
CA ASN A 471 1.26 -8.25 -24.18
C ASN A 471 1.88 -6.89 -24.55
N ASP A 472 2.56 -6.26 -23.57
CA ASP A 472 3.18 -4.95 -23.73
C ASP A 472 4.72 -5.07 -23.76
N SER A 473 5.28 -5.05 -24.97
CA SER A 473 6.73 -5.11 -25.17
C SER A 473 7.48 -3.89 -24.67
N GLN A 474 6.80 -2.76 -24.44
CA GLN A 474 7.43 -1.55 -23.90
C GLN A 474 7.93 -1.81 -22.47
N ILE A 475 7.22 -2.63 -21.69
CA ILE A 475 7.65 -3.05 -20.35
C ILE A 475 9.01 -3.77 -20.43
N LEU A 476 9.23 -4.65 -21.41
CA LEU A 476 10.53 -5.28 -21.58
C LEU A 476 11.61 -4.25 -21.90
N ALA A 477 11.31 -3.27 -22.76
CA ALA A 477 12.27 -2.23 -23.16
C ALA A 477 12.65 -1.31 -21.99
N ASP A 478 11.67 -0.85 -21.21
CA ASP A 478 11.86 0.08 -20.10
C ASP A 478 12.67 -0.53 -18.96
N TYR A 479 12.42 -1.80 -18.64
CA TYR A 479 13.05 -2.50 -17.52
C TYR A 479 14.26 -3.36 -17.91
N TYR A 480 14.63 -3.42 -19.20
CA TYR A 480 15.77 -4.22 -19.68
C TYR A 480 17.09 -3.87 -18.99
N ASN A 481 17.41 -2.57 -18.88
CA ASN A 481 18.69 -2.13 -18.33
C ASN A 481 18.84 -2.49 -16.83
N PRO A 482 17.85 -2.21 -15.96
CA PRO A 482 17.85 -2.68 -14.58
C PRO A 482 17.95 -4.21 -14.44
N VAL A 483 17.17 -4.96 -15.23
CA VAL A 483 17.22 -6.43 -15.23
C VAL A 483 18.60 -6.93 -15.63
N ARG A 484 19.19 -6.38 -16.68
CA ARG A 484 20.55 -6.72 -17.12
C ARG A 484 21.57 -6.45 -16.03
N ALA A 485 21.50 -5.30 -15.36
CA ALA A 485 22.42 -4.96 -14.27
C ALA A 485 22.34 -5.99 -13.14
N TYR A 486 21.12 -6.41 -12.75
CA TYR A 486 20.91 -7.49 -11.78
C TYR A 486 21.52 -8.82 -12.25
N VAL A 487 21.26 -9.22 -13.50
CA VAL A 487 21.81 -10.48 -14.05
C VAL A 487 23.34 -10.44 -14.07
N GLU A 488 23.96 -9.33 -14.45
CA GLU A 488 25.42 -9.18 -14.42
C GLU A 488 25.98 -9.19 -12.98
N ASN A 489 25.23 -8.64 -12.01
CA ASN A 489 25.58 -8.76 -10.59
C ASN A 489 25.64 -10.23 -10.14
N ILE A 490 24.58 -10.98 -10.42
CA ILE A 490 24.51 -12.41 -10.09
C ILE A 490 25.61 -13.20 -10.82
N ARG A 491 25.85 -12.91 -12.11
CA ARG A 491 26.94 -13.51 -12.92
C ARG A 491 28.31 -13.29 -12.32
N SER A 492 28.57 -12.12 -11.75
CA SER A 492 29.85 -11.82 -11.08
C SER A 492 30.10 -12.69 -9.84
N GLY A 493 29.05 -13.29 -9.27
CA GLY A 493 29.12 -14.21 -8.14
C GLY A 493 29.38 -15.68 -8.51
N TYR A 494 29.45 -16.03 -9.80
CA TYR A 494 29.75 -17.41 -10.23
C TYR A 494 31.23 -17.74 -10.07
N ASN A 495 31.51 -18.96 -9.63
CA ASN A 495 32.86 -19.51 -9.61
C ASN A 495 33.19 -20.29 -10.90
N ASN A 496 34.40 -20.83 -10.99
CA ASN A 496 34.86 -21.61 -12.15
C ASN A 496 34.11 -22.94 -12.37
N THR A 497 33.24 -23.38 -11.45
CA THR A 497 32.41 -24.58 -11.60
C THR A 497 31.00 -24.25 -12.09
N GLY A 498 30.69 -22.97 -12.38
CA GLY A 498 29.34 -22.54 -12.74
C GLY A 498 28.37 -22.50 -11.55
N LEU A 499 28.88 -22.57 -10.32
CA LEU A 499 28.06 -22.44 -9.12
C LEU A 499 28.13 -21.00 -8.60
N VAL A 500 26.97 -20.50 -8.22
CA VAL A 500 26.80 -19.20 -7.59
C VAL A 500 27.37 -19.26 -6.18
N ASN A 501 28.40 -18.47 -5.92
CA ASN A 501 28.98 -18.23 -4.60
C ASN A 501 28.33 -17.00 -3.93
N LEU A 502 27.01 -16.94 -3.94
CA LEU A 502 26.25 -15.92 -3.22
C LEU A 502 25.95 -16.41 -1.80
N ALA A 503 25.86 -15.48 -0.87
CA ALA A 503 25.37 -15.77 0.47
C ALA A 503 23.88 -16.15 0.37
N TYR A 504 23.53 -17.36 0.80
CA TYR A 504 22.16 -17.82 0.89
C TYR A 504 21.56 -17.34 2.21
N GLN A 505 20.39 -16.72 2.16
CA GLN A 505 19.69 -16.27 3.35
C GLN A 505 18.45 -17.13 3.63
N PHE A 506 17.72 -17.53 2.58
CA PHE A 506 16.38 -18.12 2.73
C PHE A 506 16.19 -19.43 1.95
N GLY A 507 16.50 -19.45 0.64
CA GLY A 507 16.27 -20.63 -0.21
C GLY A 507 14.79 -21.03 -0.33
N ASP A 508 14.49 -22.32 -0.12
CA ASP A 508 13.13 -22.88 -0.09
C ASP A 508 12.51 -22.62 1.28
N TRP A 509 12.04 -21.39 1.46
CA TRP A 509 11.63 -20.87 2.76
C TRP A 509 10.33 -21.50 3.24
N VAL A 510 10.39 -22.10 4.44
CA VAL A 510 9.28 -22.83 5.09
C VAL A 510 8.81 -24.06 4.28
N PRO A 511 9.66 -25.09 4.06
CA PRO A 511 9.20 -26.35 3.47
C PRO A 511 8.18 -27.03 4.42
N PRO A 512 7.71 -28.28 4.19
CA PRO A 512 7.07 -29.11 5.23
C PRO A 512 8.07 -29.98 6.05
N PRO A 513 7.85 -30.21 7.37
CA PRO A 513 8.74 -31.03 8.20
C PRO A 513 8.70 -32.53 7.81
N PRO A 514 9.71 -33.36 8.16
CA PRO A 514 10.88 -33.08 9.01
C PRO A 514 12.10 -32.67 8.16
N TYR A 515 12.59 -31.44 8.28
CA TYR A 515 13.54 -30.87 7.30
C TYR A 515 14.96 -31.47 7.32
N PRO A 516 15.40 -32.21 6.29
CA PRO A 516 16.69 -31.91 5.68
C PRO A 516 16.51 -30.62 4.87
N GLN A 517 17.35 -29.61 5.08
CA GLN A 517 17.35 -28.42 4.23
C GLN A 517 17.47 -28.87 2.76
N THR A 518 16.47 -28.56 1.93
CA THR A 518 16.67 -28.59 0.48
C THR A 518 17.96 -27.81 0.22
N ASN A 519 18.93 -28.43 -0.45
CA ASN A 519 20.26 -27.83 -0.56
C ASN A 519 20.10 -26.45 -1.21
N ALA A 520 20.42 -25.38 -0.47
CA ALA A 520 20.26 -24.00 -0.94
C ALA A 520 21.00 -23.75 -2.26
N HIS A 521 22.12 -24.45 -2.49
CA HIS A 521 22.83 -24.44 -3.75
C HIS A 521 22.03 -25.06 -4.91
N LEU A 522 21.18 -26.06 -4.66
CA LEU A 522 20.31 -26.68 -5.67
C LEU A 522 19.08 -25.83 -6.00
N ILE A 523 18.59 -25.04 -5.03
CA ILE A 523 17.44 -24.15 -5.22
C ILE A 523 17.87 -22.92 -6.03
N ALA A 524 19.03 -22.34 -5.74
CA ALA A 524 19.57 -21.28 -6.57
C ALA A 524 20.15 -21.76 -7.90
N SER A 525 20.51 -23.05 -8.00
CA SER A 525 20.85 -23.69 -9.28
C SER A 525 19.63 -24.21 -10.04
N THR A 526 18.40 -24.01 -9.57
CA THR A 526 17.25 -24.06 -10.50
C THR A 526 17.25 -22.80 -11.36
N GLU A 527 18.24 -22.79 -12.25
CA GLU A 527 18.51 -21.94 -13.40
C GLU A 527 17.35 -21.90 -14.41
N ASN A 528 16.08 -21.96 -13.99
CA ASN A 528 14.98 -22.01 -14.95
C ASN A 528 14.42 -20.64 -15.34
N ASP A 529 14.60 -19.56 -14.57
CA ASP A 529 14.04 -18.26 -14.99
C ASP A 529 15.12 -17.29 -15.52
N CYS A 530 16.24 -17.10 -14.81
CA CYS A 530 17.29 -16.17 -15.23
C CYS A 530 18.05 -16.64 -16.49
N ILE A 531 18.21 -17.96 -16.71
CA ILE A 531 18.87 -18.51 -17.90
C ILE A 531 17.89 -18.71 -19.06
N GLN A 532 16.60 -18.96 -18.82
CA GLN A 532 15.58 -18.99 -19.89
C GLN A 532 15.43 -17.63 -20.58
N PHE A 533 15.63 -16.52 -19.86
CA PHE A 533 15.71 -15.18 -20.47
C PHE A 533 16.85 -15.03 -21.48
N SER A 534 17.91 -15.86 -21.42
CA SER A 534 19.07 -15.78 -22.32
C SER A 534 19.22 -16.98 -23.29
N THR A 535 18.49 -18.08 -23.09
CA THR A 535 18.72 -19.35 -23.81
C THR A 535 17.48 -20.02 -24.42
N ASP A 536 16.24 -19.60 -24.09
CA ASP A 536 15.04 -20.16 -24.71
C ASP A 536 14.92 -19.69 -26.18
N PRO A 537 14.89 -20.59 -27.18
CA PRO A 537 14.73 -20.24 -28.59
C PRO A 537 13.45 -19.42 -28.88
N LEU A 538 12.34 -19.69 -28.17
CA LEU A 538 11.09 -18.94 -28.32
C LEU A 538 11.20 -17.53 -27.71
N ARG A 539 12.06 -17.30 -26.71
CA ARG A 539 12.28 -15.96 -26.11
C ARG A 539 13.44 -15.18 -26.76
N LYS A 540 14.42 -15.86 -27.35
CA LYS A 540 15.44 -15.27 -28.25
C LYS A 540 14.77 -14.64 -29.48
N ASP A 541 13.77 -15.32 -30.02
CA ASP A 541 12.95 -14.84 -31.14
C ASP A 541 11.99 -13.71 -30.75
N PHE A 542 11.86 -13.31 -29.47
CA PHE A 542 11.11 -12.11 -29.06
C PHE A 542 12.02 -10.90 -28.80
N MET A 543 13.23 -11.12 -28.30
CA MET A 543 14.20 -10.04 -28.12
C MET A 543 14.81 -9.55 -29.43
N GLU A 544 15.09 -10.41 -30.43
CA GLU A 544 15.60 -9.93 -31.73
C GLU A 544 14.58 -9.08 -32.52
N PRO A 545 13.27 -9.41 -32.59
CA PRO A 545 12.28 -8.56 -33.27
C PRO A 545 11.92 -7.29 -32.52
N ALA A 546 11.90 -7.29 -31.17
CA ALA A 546 11.75 -6.06 -30.39
C ALA A 546 12.95 -5.12 -30.63
N LEU A 547 14.16 -5.67 -30.74
CA LEU A 547 15.37 -4.95 -31.13
C LEU A 547 15.37 -4.53 -32.61
N ASP A 548 14.79 -5.31 -33.53
CA ASP A 548 14.68 -4.95 -34.95
C ASP A 548 13.59 -3.89 -35.20
N THR A 549 12.53 -3.87 -34.37
CA THR A 549 11.48 -2.83 -34.39
C THR A 549 12.01 -1.51 -33.81
N LEU A 550 12.88 -1.56 -32.80
CA LEU A 550 13.64 -0.39 -32.30
C LEU A 550 14.81 0.02 -33.22
N ALA A 551 15.39 -0.92 -33.99
CA ALA A 551 16.38 -0.60 -35.02
C ALA A 551 15.74 0.02 -36.28
N ALA A 552 14.44 -0.17 -36.49
CA ALA A 552 13.67 0.50 -37.53
C ALA A 552 13.44 1.99 -37.26
N SER A 553 13.65 2.49 -36.03
CA SER A 553 13.61 3.92 -35.67
C SER A 553 14.96 4.65 -35.76
N GLY A 554 15.95 4.08 -36.46
CA GLY A 554 16.97 4.90 -37.12
C GLY A 554 18.28 5.13 -36.37
N THR A 555 18.92 4.09 -35.82
CA THR A 555 20.36 4.18 -35.49
C THR A 555 21.09 2.89 -35.87
N ARG A 556 21.83 2.92 -36.98
CA ARG A 556 22.64 1.80 -37.48
C ARG A 556 23.93 1.68 -36.67
N CYS A 557 24.09 0.60 -35.91
CA CYS A 557 25.41 0.13 -35.47
C CYS A 557 25.88 -1.00 -36.40
N GLY A 558 26.98 -0.75 -37.11
CA GLY A 558 27.58 -1.67 -38.07
C GLY A 558 28.39 -2.79 -37.41
N GLY A 559 28.22 -4.02 -37.89
CA GLY A 559 29.04 -5.18 -37.55
C GLY A 559 28.62 -6.41 -38.37
N ASN A 560 29.57 -7.08 -39.03
CA ASN A 560 29.33 -7.99 -40.15
C ASN A 560 28.93 -9.41 -39.71
N ARG A 561 28.02 -10.06 -40.47
CA ARG A 561 27.34 -11.35 -40.16
C ARG A 561 28.24 -12.55 -39.84
N ARG A 562 29.54 -12.49 -40.14
CA ARG A 562 30.51 -13.59 -39.92
C ARG A 562 30.99 -13.70 -38.48
N GLU A 563 31.07 -12.60 -37.73
CA GLU A 563 31.52 -12.61 -36.33
C GLU A 563 30.47 -13.25 -35.41
N ARG A 564 29.17 -13.09 -35.71
CA ARG A 564 28.07 -13.69 -34.95
C ARG A 564 28.03 -15.23 -35.03
N ARG A 565 28.51 -15.83 -36.12
CA ARG A 565 28.52 -17.30 -36.30
C ARG A 565 29.71 -18.00 -35.62
N GLY A 566 30.80 -17.26 -35.35
CA GLY A 566 31.95 -17.79 -34.61
C GLY A 566 31.65 -18.01 -33.13
N ALA A 567 30.99 -17.05 -32.49
CA ALA A 567 30.64 -17.11 -31.07
C ALA A 567 29.62 -18.23 -30.74
N CYS A 568 28.64 -18.48 -31.62
CA CYS A 568 27.67 -19.56 -31.42
C CYS A 568 28.27 -20.98 -31.54
N ARG A 569 29.43 -21.15 -32.18
CA ARG A 569 30.05 -22.48 -32.36
C ARG A 569 30.90 -22.90 -31.16
N GLN A 570 31.41 -21.94 -30.38
CA GLN A 570 32.16 -22.23 -29.14
C GLN A 570 31.22 -22.61 -27.97
N LEU A 571 30.00 -22.08 -27.94
CA LEU A 571 28.98 -22.41 -26.93
C LEU A 571 28.37 -23.82 -27.07
N ARG A 572 28.54 -24.48 -28.23
CA ARG A 572 28.00 -25.83 -28.49
C ARG A 572 28.96 -26.96 -28.10
N LEU A 573 30.21 -26.64 -27.75
CA LEU A 573 31.24 -27.61 -27.36
C LEU A 573 31.46 -27.68 -25.83
N GLN A 574 30.74 -26.88 -25.05
CA GLN A 574 30.83 -26.86 -23.58
C GLN A 574 29.59 -27.46 -22.88
N THR A 575 28.68 -28.09 -23.63
CA THR A 575 27.41 -28.64 -23.13
C THR A 575 27.18 -30.11 -23.50
N THR A 576 28.26 -30.88 -23.67
CA THR A 576 28.24 -32.36 -23.68
C THR A 576 29.10 -32.93 -22.58
#